data_AF-A0A8T5MW26-F1
#
_entry.id   AF-A0A8T5MW26-F1
#
_cell.length_a   1.000
_cell.length_b   1.000
_cell.length_c   1.000
_cell.angle_alpha   90.00
_cell.angle_beta   90.00
_cell.angle_gamma   90.00
#
_symmetry.space_group_name_H-M   'P 1'
#
loop_
_entity.id
_entity.type
_entity.pdbx_description
1 polymer ?
#
loop_
_entity_poly.entity_id
_entity_poly.type
_entity_poly.pdbx_seq_one_letter_code
_entity_poly.pdbx_strand_id
1 'polypeptide(L)'
;MIKPIIVDHEDGLAQMSLEWIKDRYSNKLSVDNGASRNALSASFDPNTVYSFIRTVANPEAIEILPKYVGKREGFSADWDVRKRVAKDSPEFVPGAHDDCNGLWFSPDVMNLYLKVLECMTKEKIGKENYTNFRMIQTSGIHNNDIPQETISSPVIHAIQCINKDSLVKERCEEQRTVGEFRKIAENMNSDQVYELLKAIEVPHNYRMGEINTLRKLKIEPLVVEDRAWQCSGRTLRNAVDFLVPFTISVENSKESHSWNEDY
;
A
#
# COMPACT_ATOMS: atom_id res chain seq x y z
N MET A 1 -13.85 -27.96 -55.92
CA MET A 1 -12.57 -28.66 -56.15
C MET A 1 -11.47 -27.73 -55.68
N ILE A 2 -10.84 -28.06 -54.54
CA ILE A 2 -9.45 -27.83 -54.08
C ILE A 2 -9.43 -28.49 -52.69
N LYS A 3 -8.52 -29.45 -52.51
CA LYS A 3 -8.38 -30.28 -51.31
C LYS A 3 -7.69 -29.49 -50.18
N PRO A 4 -7.93 -29.84 -48.90
CA PRO A 4 -7.17 -29.27 -47.80
C PRO A 4 -5.74 -29.81 -47.83
N ILE A 5 -4.77 -28.93 -47.59
CA ILE A 5 -3.41 -29.34 -47.22
C ILE A 5 -3.41 -29.39 -45.70
N ILE A 6 -3.41 -30.62 -45.17
CA ILE A 6 -2.95 -30.91 -43.82
C ILE A 6 -1.49 -31.29 -43.97
N VAL A 7 -0.61 -30.57 -43.27
CA VAL A 7 0.66 -31.12 -42.82
C VAL A 7 0.77 -30.74 -41.35
N ASP A 8 0.54 -31.77 -40.53
CA ASP A 8 0.98 -31.82 -39.15
C ASP A 8 2.51 -31.78 -39.12
N HIS A 9 3.05 -30.89 -38.29
CA HIS A 9 4.19 -31.23 -37.46
C HIS A 9 3.94 -30.60 -36.09
N GLU A 10 3.43 -31.45 -35.20
CA GLU A 10 3.67 -31.38 -33.77
C GLU A 10 5.18 -31.18 -33.53
N ASP A 11 5.54 -30.09 -32.87
CA ASP A 11 6.45 -30.11 -31.73
C ASP A 11 6.59 -28.72 -31.13
N GLY A 12 6.14 -28.59 -29.88
CA GLY A 12 6.77 -27.66 -28.94
C GLY A 12 6.04 -26.37 -28.55
N LEU A 13 4.82 -26.09 -29.02
CA LEU A 13 3.97 -25.11 -28.35
C LEU A 13 3.12 -25.84 -27.32
N ALA A 14 3.71 -26.00 -26.14
CA ALA A 14 3.01 -26.50 -24.97
C ALA A 14 1.65 -25.80 -24.86
N GLN A 15 0.59 -26.60 -25.00
CA GLN A 15 -0.70 -26.34 -24.39
C GLN A 15 -0.47 -26.16 -22.89
N MET A 16 -0.04 -24.97 -22.49
CA MET A 16 -0.25 -24.52 -21.12
C MET A 16 -1.76 -24.46 -20.95
N SER A 17 -2.28 -25.38 -20.14
CA SER A 17 -3.69 -25.47 -19.83
C SER A 17 -4.24 -24.09 -19.51
N LEU A 18 -5.43 -23.77 -20.02
CA LEU A 18 -6.18 -22.58 -19.60
C LEU A 18 -6.41 -22.57 -18.07
N GLU A 19 -6.19 -23.69 -17.38
CA GLU A 19 -6.12 -23.79 -15.93
C GLU A 19 -4.88 -23.10 -15.34
N TRP A 20 -3.72 -23.15 -16.00
CA TRP A 20 -2.51 -22.44 -15.56
C TRP A 20 -2.57 -20.92 -15.76
N ILE A 21 -3.33 -20.45 -16.76
CA ILE A 21 -3.58 -19.01 -16.97
C ILE A 21 -4.65 -18.48 -15.99
N LYS A 22 -5.65 -19.31 -15.64
CA LYS A 22 -6.60 -18.97 -14.56
C LYS A 22 -5.94 -18.84 -13.18
N ASP A 23 -4.87 -19.59 -12.93
CA ASP A 23 -4.13 -19.54 -11.66
C ASP A 23 -3.15 -18.35 -11.54
N ARG A 24 -2.79 -17.69 -12.65
CA ARG A 24 -1.81 -16.59 -12.61
C ARG A 24 -2.37 -15.19 -12.86
N TYR A 25 -3.56 -15.09 -13.45
CA TYR A 25 -4.19 -13.80 -13.75
C TYR A 25 -5.70 -13.84 -13.54
N SER A 26 -6.17 -14.11 -12.31
CA SER A 26 -7.43 -13.56 -11.81
C SER A 26 -7.56 -13.63 -10.27
N ASN A 27 -8.00 -12.52 -9.68
CA ASN A 27 -8.75 -12.39 -8.42
C ASN A 27 -7.94 -12.44 -7.10
N LYS A 28 -8.07 -11.50 -6.16
CA LYS A 28 -9.30 -11.05 -5.48
C LYS A 28 -9.11 -9.59 -5.01
N LEU A 29 -9.67 -8.58 -5.67
CA LEU A 29 -11.09 -8.23 -5.53
C LEU A 29 -11.61 -7.71 -6.87
N SER A 30 -12.14 -8.61 -7.69
CA SER A 30 -13.40 -8.28 -8.38
C SER A 30 -14.52 -8.58 -7.38
N VAL A 31 -15.44 -7.64 -7.19
CA VAL A 31 -16.62 -7.84 -6.32
C VAL A 31 -17.68 -8.60 -7.12
N ASP A 32 -17.31 -9.77 -7.65
CA ASP A 32 -18.25 -10.66 -8.37
C ASP A 32 -18.51 -11.95 -7.57
N ASN A 33 -17.62 -12.30 -6.64
CA ASN A 33 -17.84 -13.43 -5.73
C ASN A 33 -18.44 -12.96 -4.39
N GLY A 34 -19.68 -13.36 -4.11
CA GLY A 34 -20.37 -13.08 -2.85
C GLY A 34 -19.54 -13.39 -1.59
N ALA A 35 -18.64 -14.38 -1.63
CA ALA A 35 -17.74 -14.72 -0.52
C ALA A 35 -16.67 -13.66 -0.22
N SER A 36 -16.02 -13.09 -1.23
CA SER A 36 -14.99 -12.04 -1.04
C SER A 36 -15.62 -10.72 -0.60
N ARG A 37 -16.82 -10.41 -1.10
CA ARG A 37 -17.60 -9.26 -0.67
C ARG A 37 -18.09 -9.41 0.78
N ASN A 38 -18.64 -10.58 1.14
CA ASN A 38 -19.08 -10.85 2.50
C ASN A 38 -17.89 -10.79 3.48
N ALA A 39 -16.71 -11.28 3.09
CA ALA A 39 -15.49 -11.13 3.88
C ALA A 39 -15.08 -9.65 4.04
N LEU A 40 -15.21 -8.84 2.98
CA LEU A 40 -14.90 -7.41 3.04
C LEU A 40 -15.90 -6.63 3.90
N SER A 41 -17.21 -6.87 3.75
CA SER A 41 -18.24 -6.29 4.61
C SER A 41 -18.03 -6.71 6.08
N ALA A 42 -17.75 -7.99 6.33
CA ALA A 42 -17.48 -8.51 7.68
C ALA A 42 -16.21 -7.91 8.32
N SER A 43 -15.27 -7.38 7.54
CA SER A 43 -14.02 -6.78 8.05
C SER A 43 -14.22 -5.45 8.79
N PHE A 44 -15.35 -4.76 8.56
CA PHE A 44 -15.68 -3.52 9.26
C PHE A 44 -16.61 -3.81 10.44
N ASP A 45 -16.31 -3.43 11.67
CA ASP A 45 -17.25 -3.56 12.80
C ASP A 45 -18.34 -2.48 12.69
N PRO A 46 -19.65 -2.85 12.68
CA PRO A 46 -20.75 -1.91 12.48
C PRO A 46 -20.87 -0.87 13.61
N ASN A 47 -20.29 -1.13 14.77
CA ASN A 47 -20.34 -0.26 15.94
C ASN A 47 -19.08 0.60 16.10
N THR A 48 -18.15 0.50 15.16
CA THR A 48 -16.87 1.22 15.18
C THR A 48 -16.87 2.37 14.18
N VAL A 49 -16.21 3.47 14.53
CA VAL A 49 -15.93 4.58 13.62
C VAL A 49 -14.51 4.42 13.08
N TYR A 50 -14.37 4.54 11.77
CA TYR A 50 -13.10 4.45 11.08
C TYR A 50 -12.65 5.85 10.67
N SER A 51 -11.40 6.19 10.99
CA SER A 51 -10.71 7.39 10.52
C SER A 51 -9.73 7.01 9.42
N PHE A 52 -9.86 7.65 8.26
CA PHE A 52 -8.99 7.50 7.11
C PHE A 52 -8.12 8.75 6.97
N ILE A 53 -6.82 8.58 7.11
CA ILE A 53 -5.83 9.65 7.00
C ILE A 53 -4.90 9.33 5.84
N ARG A 54 -4.37 10.35 5.16
CA ARG A 54 -3.42 10.16 4.07
C ARG A 54 -2.04 10.62 4.47
N THR A 55 -1.02 9.86 4.05
CA THR A 55 0.36 10.34 3.96
C THR A 55 0.82 10.33 2.52
N VAL A 56 1.72 11.26 2.20
CA VAL A 56 2.42 11.36 0.92
C VAL A 56 3.91 11.53 1.19
N ALA A 57 4.75 11.25 0.20
CA ALA A 57 6.16 11.60 0.29
C ALA A 57 6.33 13.12 0.45
N ASN A 58 7.26 13.54 1.31
CA ASN A 58 7.55 14.96 1.47
C ASN A 58 8.24 15.51 0.21
N PRO A 59 7.67 16.51 -0.49
CA PRO A 59 8.32 17.12 -1.65
C PRO A 59 9.73 17.63 -1.36
N GLU A 60 9.96 18.16 -0.15
CA GLU A 60 11.30 18.62 0.27
C GLU A 60 12.31 17.47 0.30
N ALA A 61 11.91 16.29 0.80
CA ALA A 61 12.76 15.10 0.83
C ALA A 61 13.12 14.62 -0.59
N ILE A 62 12.16 14.69 -1.52
CA ILE A 62 12.36 14.35 -2.94
C ILE A 62 13.34 15.32 -3.60
N GLU A 63 13.21 16.62 -3.33
CA GLU A 63 14.05 17.67 -3.95
C GLU A 63 15.45 17.78 -3.35
N ILE A 64 15.62 17.50 -2.05
CA ILE A 64 16.88 17.71 -1.34
C ILE A 64 17.89 16.60 -1.60
N LEU A 65 17.44 15.34 -1.65
CA LEU A 65 18.31 14.17 -1.71
C LEU A 65 19.22 14.18 -2.96
N PRO A 66 18.75 14.54 -4.17
CA PRO A 66 19.60 14.61 -5.36
C PRO A 66 20.77 15.59 -5.25
N LYS A 67 20.72 16.53 -4.30
CA LYS A 67 21.79 17.51 -4.03
C LYS A 67 22.91 16.92 -3.16
N TYR A 68 22.79 15.66 -2.72
CA TYR A 68 23.76 14.95 -1.90
C TYR A 68 24.27 13.70 -2.60
N VAL A 69 25.47 13.29 -2.25
CA VAL A 69 26.11 12.04 -2.67
C VAL A 69 26.50 11.26 -1.44
N GLY A 70 26.35 9.94 -1.50
CA GLY A 70 26.77 9.02 -0.44
C GLY A 70 27.79 8.03 -0.98
N LYS A 71 28.87 7.77 -0.23
CA LYS A 71 29.76 6.62 -0.49
C LYS A 71 29.85 5.73 0.75
N ARG A 72 30.22 4.47 0.53
CA ARG A 72 30.61 3.54 1.60
C ARG A 72 31.69 2.59 1.13
N GLU A 73 32.58 2.21 2.05
CA GLU A 73 33.67 1.27 1.79
C GLU A 73 33.33 -0.11 2.35
N GLY A 74 32.32 -0.77 1.75
CA GLY A 74 31.86 -2.11 2.13
C GLY A 74 30.51 -2.14 2.86
N PHE A 75 29.99 -3.34 3.11
CA PHE A 75 28.62 -3.56 3.62
C PHE A 75 28.39 -3.11 5.07
N SER A 76 29.44 -3.19 5.90
CA SER A 76 29.39 -2.85 7.33
C SER A 76 29.96 -1.47 7.66
N ALA A 77 30.45 -0.72 6.66
CA ALA A 77 30.98 0.62 6.85
C ALA A 77 29.85 1.65 6.93
N ASP A 78 30.06 2.70 7.73
CA ASP A 78 29.16 3.85 7.78
C ASP A 78 29.14 4.58 6.43
N TRP A 79 27.99 5.18 6.10
CA TRP A 79 27.85 6.01 4.91
C TRP A 79 28.51 7.38 5.13
N ASP A 80 29.45 7.72 4.26
CA ASP A 80 29.97 9.08 4.14
C ASP A 80 29.09 9.87 3.17
N VAL A 81 28.32 10.82 3.72
CA VAL A 81 27.36 11.63 2.98
C VAL A 81 27.81 13.09 2.95
N ARG A 82 27.89 13.66 1.75
CA ARG A 82 28.26 15.06 1.54
C ARG A 82 27.40 15.73 0.47
N LYS A 83 27.34 17.06 0.51
CA LYS A 83 26.65 17.86 -0.52
C LYS A 83 27.43 17.76 -1.83
N ARG A 84 26.70 17.59 -2.93
CA ARG A 84 27.28 17.45 -4.27
C ARG A 84 28.06 18.70 -4.67
N VAL A 85 29.25 18.51 -5.23
CA VAL A 85 30.11 19.53 -5.86
C VAL A 85 30.29 19.21 -7.35
N ALA A 86 30.61 20.21 -8.17
CA ALA A 86 30.77 20.04 -9.62
C ALA A 86 31.86 19.02 -10.05
N LYS A 87 32.74 18.63 -9.12
CA LYS A 87 33.82 17.65 -9.33
C LYS A 87 33.45 16.22 -8.94
N ASP A 88 32.24 15.98 -8.43
CA ASP A 88 31.79 14.63 -8.11
C ASP A 88 31.54 13.87 -9.44
N SER A 89 32.61 13.25 -9.96
CA SER A 89 32.57 12.31 -11.09
C SER A 89 31.95 10.98 -10.66
N PRO A 90 31.44 10.15 -11.60
CA PRO A 90 30.79 8.88 -11.30
C PRO A 90 31.83 7.83 -10.91
N GLU A 91 32.36 7.90 -9.69
CA GLU A 91 32.92 6.71 -9.06
C GLU A 91 31.75 5.82 -8.64
N PHE A 92 31.74 4.58 -9.11
CA PHE A 92 30.66 3.62 -8.92
C PHE A 92 30.35 3.41 -7.43
N VAL A 93 29.16 3.82 -7.00
CA VAL A 93 28.60 3.49 -5.70
C VAL A 93 27.58 2.36 -5.90
N PRO A 94 27.79 1.16 -5.32
CA PRO A 94 26.83 0.06 -5.45
C PRO A 94 25.44 0.49 -4.94
N GLY A 95 24.47 0.61 -5.84
CA GLY A 95 23.10 1.06 -5.57
C GLY A 95 22.68 2.37 -6.25
N ALA A 96 23.62 3.11 -6.85
CA ALA A 96 23.33 4.24 -7.72
C ALA A 96 23.10 3.74 -9.16
N HIS A 97 21.83 3.69 -9.59
CA HIS A 97 21.48 3.70 -11.01
C HIS A 97 22.22 4.81 -11.77
N ASP A 98 22.60 4.45 -12.99
CA ASP A 98 23.51 5.17 -13.87
C ASP A 98 23.17 6.66 -14.07
N ASP A 99 24.25 7.42 -14.25
CA ASP A 99 24.37 8.84 -14.62
C ASP A 99 24.25 9.93 -13.55
N CYS A 100 24.01 9.59 -12.28
CA CYS A 100 24.15 10.55 -11.17
C CYS A 100 24.40 9.82 -9.84
N ASN A 101 25.54 10.02 -9.19
CA ASN A 101 25.85 9.56 -7.81
C ASN A 101 24.96 10.21 -6.70
N GLY A 102 23.80 10.73 -7.09
CA GLY A 102 22.86 11.40 -6.20
C GLY A 102 22.08 10.41 -5.39
N LEU A 103 21.89 10.73 -4.13
CA LEU A 103 20.86 10.10 -3.33
C LEU A 103 19.49 10.51 -3.90
N TRP A 104 18.47 9.66 -3.80
CA TRP A 104 17.12 10.04 -4.16
C TRP A 104 16.10 9.38 -3.25
N PHE A 105 14.95 10.04 -3.09
CA PHE A 105 13.82 9.40 -2.43
C PHE A 105 13.25 8.37 -3.41
N SER A 106 13.43 7.07 -3.14
CA SER A 106 12.97 5.97 -3.98
C SER A 106 11.73 5.31 -3.40
N PRO A 107 11.01 4.46 -4.17
CA PRO A 107 9.93 3.66 -3.61
C PRO A 107 10.42 2.78 -2.46
N ASP A 108 11.64 2.25 -2.51
CA ASP A 108 12.23 1.47 -1.42
C ASP A 108 12.42 2.29 -0.14
N VAL A 109 12.95 3.51 -0.26
CA VAL A 109 13.12 4.42 0.88
C VAL A 109 11.76 4.73 1.50
N MET A 110 10.76 5.05 0.67
CA MET A 110 9.38 5.25 1.13
C MET A 110 8.84 4.00 1.84
N ASN A 111 9.12 2.81 1.32
CA ASN A 111 8.68 1.54 1.91
C ASN A 111 9.23 1.30 3.30
N LEU A 112 10.50 1.63 3.52
CA LEU A 112 11.14 1.53 4.83
C LEU A 112 10.45 2.43 5.85
N TYR A 113 10.24 3.70 5.51
CA TYR A 113 9.57 4.65 6.39
C TYR A 113 8.12 4.25 6.67
N LEU A 114 7.37 3.80 5.66
CA LEU A 114 6.00 3.32 5.85
C LEU A 114 5.95 2.07 6.74
N LYS A 115 6.93 1.17 6.63
CA LYS A 115 7.04 -0.02 7.49
C LYS A 115 7.30 0.38 8.94
N VAL A 116 8.19 1.35 9.18
CA VAL A 116 8.43 1.86 10.54
C VAL A 116 7.20 2.57 11.10
N LEU A 117 6.54 3.42 10.31
CA LEU A 117 5.29 4.08 10.69
C LEU A 117 4.22 3.04 11.06
N GLU A 118 4.07 1.96 10.28
CA GLU A 118 3.18 0.87 10.60
C GLU A 118 3.55 0.16 11.91
N CYS A 119 4.82 -0.18 12.12
CA CYS A 119 5.28 -0.81 13.35
C CYS A 119 4.97 0.05 14.59
N MET A 120 5.35 1.32 14.56
CA MET A 120 5.13 2.25 15.67
C MET A 120 3.63 2.51 15.91
N THR A 121 2.84 2.63 14.84
CA THR A 121 1.40 2.84 14.97
C THR A 121 0.70 1.62 15.56
N LYS A 122 1.05 0.41 15.09
CA LYS A 122 0.50 -0.84 15.65
C LYS A 122 0.88 -1.04 17.11
N GLU A 123 2.08 -0.63 17.52
CA GLU A 123 2.51 -0.66 18.92
C GLU A 123 1.70 0.30 19.80
N LYS A 124 1.39 1.51 19.29
CA LYS A 124 0.70 2.56 20.07
C LYS A 124 -0.82 2.45 20.06
N ILE A 125 -1.42 2.09 18.93
CA ILE A 125 -2.88 2.07 18.72
C ILE A 125 -3.45 0.64 18.82
N GLY A 126 -2.63 -0.38 18.60
CA GLY A 126 -3.05 -1.79 18.57
C GLY A 126 -2.99 -2.36 17.16
N LYS A 127 -2.60 -3.63 17.04
CA LYS A 127 -2.38 -4.30 15.74
C LYS A 127 -3.66 -4.45 14.93
N GLU A 128 -4.76 -4.69 15.63
CA GLU A 128 -6.12 -4.86 15.12
C GLU A 128 -6.80 -3.54 14.75
N ASN A 129 -6.33 -2.43 15.32
CA ASN A 129 -6.94 -1.11 15.17
C ASN A 129 -6.31 -0.27 14.07
N TYR A 130 -5.30 -0.79 13.36
CA TYR A 130 -4.58 -0.05 12.33
C TYR A 130 -4.25 -0.92 11.12
N THR A 131 -4.56 -0.40 9.94
CA THR A 131 -4.10 -0.93 8.67
C THR A 131 -3.79 0.21 7.69
N ASN A 132 -3.04 -0.08 6.64
CA ASN A 132 -2.75 0.90 5.60
C ASN A 132 -2.90 0.28 4.20
N PHE A 133 -3.18 1.14 3.22
CA PHE A 133 -3.40 0.78 1.83
C PHE A 133 -2.68 1.79 0.94
N ARG A 134 -1.98 1.30 -0.08
CA ARG A 134 -1.28 2.17 -1.03
C ARG A 134 -2.07 2.32 -2.30
N MET A 135 -2.22 3.55 -2.77
CA MET A 135 -2.81 3.81 -4.08
C MET A 135 -1.76 3.63 -5.18
N ILE A 136 -1.42 2.38 -5.50
CA ILE A 136 -0.44 2.09 -6.56
C ILE A 136 -1.20 1.80 -7.86
N GLN A 137 -0.87 2.54 -8.92
CA GLN A 137 -1.23 2.15 -10.28
C GLN A 137 -0.14 1.21 -10.80
N THR A 138 -0.31 -0.10 -10.59
CA THR A 138 0.64 -1.09 -11.14
C THR A 138 0.24 -1.42 -12.58
N SER A 139 1.07 -1.08 -13.56
CA SER A 139 0.93 -1.55 -14.94
C SER A 139 1.52 -2.96 -15.10
N GLY A 140 1.06 -3.93 -14.28
CA GLY A 140 1.43 -5.34 -14.38
C GLY A 140 2.88 -5.68 -13.98
N ILE A 141 2.98 -6.81 -13.27
CA ILE A 141 4.20 -7.62 -13.08
C ILE A 141 5.21 -7.06 -12.06
N HIS A 142 5.25 -7.73 -10.89
CA HIS A 142 6.25 -7.65 -9.81
C HIS A 142 6.41 -6.32 -9.02
N ASN A 143 6.50 -6.42 -7.69
CA ASN A 143 6.78 -5.31 -6.77
C ASN A 143 8.13 -4.60 -7.01
N ASN A 144 8.97 -5.14 -7.89
CA ASN A 144 10.28 -4.57 -8.22
C ASN A 144 10.20 -3.53 -9.34
N ASP A 145 9.11 -3.51 -10.12
CA ASP A 145 8.89 -2.55 -11.21
C ASP A 145 7.94 -1.44 -10.79
N ILE A 146 7.97 -1.04 -9.50
CA ILE A 146 7.18 0.07 -8.99
C ILE A 146 7.72 1.36 -9.63
N PRO A 147 6.94 2.05 -10.49
CA PRO A 147 7.41 3.25 -11.16
C PRO A 147 7.74 4.34 -10.16
N GLN A 148 8.73 5.18 -10.48
CA GLN A 148 9.15 6.26 -9.58
C GLN A 148 8.00 7.24 -9.29
N GLU A 149 7.04 7.41 -10.21
CA GLU A 149 5.89 8.29 -9.99
C GLU A 149 5.02 7.84 -8.79
N THR A 150 5.07 6.57 -8.41
CA THR A 150 4.28 6.05 -7.28
C THR A 150 4.67 6.63 -5.92
N ILE A 151 5.83 7.26 -5.80
CA ILE A 151 6.24 7.99 -4.59
C ILE A 151 5.27 9.15 -4.29
N SER A 152 4.67 9.72 -5.34
CA SER A 152 3.66 10.76 -5.23
C SER A 152 2.27 10.22 -4.87
N SER A 153 2.06 8.90 -4.93
CA SER A 153 0.78 8.30 -4.59
C SER A 153 0.54 8.35 -3.08
N PRO A 154 -0.67 8.75 -2.64
CA PRO A 154 -0.99 8.75 -1.23
C PRO A 154 -1.11 7.32 -0.68
N VAL A 155 -0.69 7.17 0.56
CA VAL A 155 -0.95 6.00 1.39
C VAL A 155 -2.09 6.34 2.33
N ILE A 156 -3.14 5.51 2.29
CA ILE A 156 -4.31 5.66 3.14
C ILE A 156 -4.10 4.82 4.39
N HIS A 157 -4.22 5.45 5.55
CA HIS A 157 -4.14 4.84 6.87
C HIS A 157 -5.56 4.75 7.43
N ALA A 158 -6.04 3.53 7.68
CA ALA A 158 -7.32 3.29 8.30
C ALA A 158 -7.12 2.94 9.79
N ILE A 159 -7.69 3.77 10.65
CA ILE A 159 -7.58 3.70 12.10
C ILE A 159 -8.96 3.44 12.69
N GLN A 160 -9.09 2.37 13.47
CA GLN A 160 -10.29 2.08 14.24
C GLN A 160 -10.28 2.94 15.51
N CYS A 161 -11.29 3.77 15.67
CA CYS A 161 -11.47 4.55 16.89
C CYS A 161 -12.13 3.63 17.92
N ILE A 162 -11.35 3.21 18.92
CA ILE A 162 -11.84 2.33 20.00
C ILE A 162 -12.93 3.07 20.76
N ASN A 163 -14.13 2.48 20.78
CA ASN A 163 -15.30 3.08 21.41
C ASN A 163 -15.46 2.55 22.85
N LYS A 164 -15.58 3.46 23.83
CA LYS A 164 -16.09 3.16 25.18
C LYS A 164 -17.40 3.89 25.44
N ASP A 165 -18.51 3.25 25.07
CA ASP A 165 -19.85 3.42 25.63
C ASP A 165 -20.46 4.84 25.71
N SER A 166 -19.99 5.85 24.94
CA SER A 166 -20.76 7.09 24.74
C SER A 166 -20.27 7.95 23.58
N LEU A 167 -21.22 8.61 22.88
CA LEU A 167 -20.97 9.57 21.79
C LEU A 167 -20.02 10.73 22.15
N VAL A 168 -19.94 11.12 23.43
CA VAL A 168 -19.03 12.18 23.90
C VAL A 168 -17.60 11.65 24.12
N LYS A 169 -17.46 10.39 24.53
CA LYS A 169 -16.15 9.72 24.65
C LYS A 169 -15.57 9.35 23.29
N GLU A 170 -16.42 9.00 22.33
CA GLU A 170 -16.02 8.70 20.94
C GLU A 170 -15.17 9.82 20.33
N ARG A 171 -15.63 11.07 20.40
CA ARG A 171 -14.91 12.22 19.83
C ARG A 171 -13.55 12.49 20.51
N CYS A 172 -13.43 12.18 21.79
CA CYS A 172 -12.20 12.36 22.57
C CYS A 172 -11.18 11.22 22.34
N GLU A 173 -11.63 9.96 22.25
CA GLU A 173 -10.78 8.81 21.93
C GLU A 173 -10.35 8.80 20.46
N GLU A 174 -11.18 9.33 19.56
CA GLU A 174 -10.86 9.63 18.16
C GLU A 174 -9.74 10.66 18.04
N GLN A 175 -9.91 11.85 18.64
CA GLN A 175 -8.87 12.89 18.65
C GLN A 175 -7.56 12.37 19.24
N ARG A 176 -7.65 11.47 20.23
CA ARG A 176 -6.49 10.80 20.79
C ARG A 176 -5.83 9.85 19.79
N THR A 177 -6.55 8.87 19.24
CA THR A 177 -5.95 7.86 18.34
C THR A 177 -5.43 8.46 17.04
N VAL A 178 -6.19 9.35 16.40
CA VAL A 178 -5.76 10.12 15.23
C VAL A 178 -4.61 11.07 15.59
N GLY A 179 -4.68 11.73 16.75
CA GLY A 179 -3.61 12.59 17.24
C GLY A 179 -2.31 11.83 17.50
N GLU A 180 -2.37 10.61 18.07
CA GLU A 180 -1.21 9.75 18.25
C GLU A 180 -0.62 9.31 16.90
N PHE A 181 -1.45 8.93 15.92
CA PHE A 181 -0.95 8.65 14.56
C PHE A 181 -0.23 9.86 13.96
N ARG A 182 -0.84 11.06 14.03
CA ARG A 182 -0.21 12.29 13.51
C ARG A 182 1.12 12.57 14.20
N LYS A 183 1.20 12.46 15.52
CA LYS A 183 2.45 12.62 16.27
C LYS A 183 3.52 11.62 15.84
N ILE A 184 3.16 10.37 15.56
CA ILE A 184 4.13 9.37 15.08
C ILE A 184 4.63 9.78 13.69
N ALA A 185 3.72 10.12 12.77
CA ALA A 185 4.05 10.50 11.41
C ALA A 185 4.86 11.81 11.30
N GLU A 186 4.64 12.75 12.23
CA GLU A 186 5.38 14.02 12.33
C GLU A 186 6.76 13.88 13.00
N ASN A 187 7.07 12.73 13.61
CA ASN A 187 8.36 12.47 14.28
C ASN A 187 9.16 11.36 13.58
N MET A 188 8.99 11.21 12.26
CA MET A 188 9.65 10.18 11.45
C MET A 188 11.15 10.48 11.23
N ASN A 189 11.67 11.65 11.64
CA ASN A 189 13.10 11.95 11.69
C ASN A 189 13.79 11.61 13.04
N SER A 190 13.06 11.06 14.02
CA SER A 190 13.56 10.85 15.38
C SER A 190 14.63 9.76 15.49
N ASP A 191 15.42 9.79 16.58
CA ASP A 191 16.45 8.78 16.86
C ASP A 191 15.85 7.36 17.01
N GLN A 192 14.63 7.26 17.56
CA GLN A 192 13.93 5.98 17.66
C GLN A 192 13.61 5.40 16.27
N VAL A 193 13.11 6.24 15.36
CA VAL A 193 12.81 5.83 13.98
C VAL A 193 14.09 5.42 13.26
N TYR A 194 15.19 6.16 13.47
CA TYR A 194 16.49 5.84 12.91
C TYR A 194 16.98 4.43 13.29
N GLU A 195 16.92 4.08 14.58
CA GLU A 195 17.35 2.75 15.03
C GLU A 195 16.48 1.63 14.45
N LEU A 196 15.16 1.88 14.31
CA LEU A 196 14.26 0.93 13.66
C LEU A 196 14.57 0.76 12.17
N LEU A 197 14.83 1.86 11.45
CA LEU A 197 15.23 1.82 10.03
C LEU A 197 16.53 1.06 9.85
N LYS A 198 17.53 1.34 10.68
CA LYS A 198 18.82 0.64 10.68
C LYS A 198 18.65 -0.85 10.92
N ALA A 199 17.80 -1.24 11.88
CA ALA A 199 17.51 -2.65 12.15
C ALA A 199 16.81 -3.37 10.98
N ILE A 200 15.96 -2.66 10.22
CA ILE A 200 15.27 -3.22 9.04
C ILE A 200 16.23 -3.36 7.84
N GLU A 201 17.16 -2.42 7.68
CA GLU A 201 18.12 -2.39 6.58
C GLU A 201 19.30 -3.38 6.74
N VAL A 202 19.52 -3.89 7.96
CA VAL A 202 20.53 -4.92 8.23
C VAL A 202 20.25 -6.20 7.42
N PRO A 203 21.28 -6.85 6.85
CA PRO A 203 22.71 -6.52 6.95
C PRO A 203 23.21 -5.53 5.91
N HIS A 204 22.39 -5.15 4.93
CA HIS A 204 22.89 -4.54 3.72
C HIS A 204 23.06 -3.03 3.79
N ASN A 205 22.27 -2.33 4.61
CA ASN A 205 22.37 -0.88 4.83
C ASN A 205 22.42 -0.06 3.53
N TYR A 206 21.72 -0.48 2.47
CA TYR A 206 21.84 0.17 1.15
C TYR A 206 21.19 1.55 1.13
N ARG A 207 20.13 1.77 1.92
CA ARG A 207 19.36 3.02 1.94
C ARG A 207 19.76 3.98 3.06
N MET A 208 20.83 3.64 3.79
CA MET A 208 21.27 4.42 4.94
C MET A 208 21.88 5.77 4.53
N GLY A 209 22.36 5.93 3.29
CA GLY A 209 22.80 7.24 2.78
C GLY A 209 21.65 8.25 2.75
N GLU A 210 20.51 7.86 2.18
CA GLU A 210 19.28 8.65 2.12
C GLU A 210 18.75 8.93 3.53
N ILE A 211 18.64 7.89 4.37
CA ILE A 211 18.14 7.99 5.75
C ILE A 211 19.02 8.93 6.59
N ASN A 212 20.33 8.78 6.53
CA ASN A 212 21.29 9.64 7.25
C ASN A 212 21.18 11.10 6.80
N THR A 213 20.98 11.32 5.50
CA THR A 213 20.83 12.68 4.94
C THR A 213 19.58 13.35 5.49
N LEU A 214 18.42 12.69 5.39
CA LEU A 214 17.14 13.23 5.86
C LEU A 214 17.18 13.51 7.36
N ARG A 215 17.70 12.56 8.16
CA ARG A 215 17.87 12.75 9.61
C ARG A 215 18.79 13.91 9.95
N LYS A 216 19.96 14.01 9.30
CA LYS A 216 20.93 15.10 9.54
C LYS A 216 20.33 16.48 9.23
N LEU A 217 19.51 16.56 8.18
CA LEU A 217 18.84 17.79 7.78
C LEU A 217 17.52 18.03 8.52
N LYS A 218 17.08 17.07 9.36
CA LYS A 218 15.79 17.08 10.07
C LYS A 218 14.59 17.21 9.13
N ILE A 219 14.69 16.64 7.93
CA ILE A 219 13.63 16.64 6.93
C ILE A 219 12.78 15.39 7.14
N GLU A 220 11.48 15.58 7.36
CA GLU A 220 10.54 14.48 7.46
C GLU A 220 10.41 13.78 6.09
N PRO A 221 10.43 12.44 6.04
CA PRO A 221 10.30 11.67 4.80
C PRO A 221 8.86 11.67 4.25
N LEU A 222 7.87 11.80 5.14
CA LEU A 222 6.45 11.70 4.84
C LEU A 222 5.74 12.92 5.43
N VAL A 223 4.66 13.34 4.77
CA VAL A 223 3.76 14.40 5.26
C VAL A 223 2.37 13.82 5.41
N VAL A 224 1.69 14.16 6.51
CA VAL A 224 0.28 13.83 6.71
C VAL A 224 -0.56 14.90 6.02
N GLU A 225 -1.46 14.51 5.11
CA GLU A 225 -2.40 15.46 4.54
C GLU A 225 -3.43 15.91 5.60
N ASP A 226 -3.87 17.17 5.52
CA ASP A 226 -4.88 17.72 6.43
C ASP A 226 -6.21 16.96 6.34
N ARG A 227 -6.50 16.40 5.16
CA ARG A 227 -7.74 15.69 4.87
C ARG A 227 -7.81 14.38 5.66
N ALA A 228 -8.71 14.34 6.63
CA ALA A 228 -9.18 13.11 7.24
C ALA A 228 -10.63 12.85 6.81
N TRP A 229 -10.94 11.61 6.47
CA TRP A 229 -12.32 11.18 6.21
C TRP A 229 -12.76 10.21 7.31
N GLN A 230 -14.01 10.33 7.72
CA GLN A 230 -14.61 9.49 8.75
C GLN A 230 -15.82 8.78 8.21
N CYS A 231 -15.93 7.51 8.57
CA CYS A 231 -17.06 6.70 8.17
C CYS A 231 -17.38 5.68 9.25
N SER A 232 -18.66 5.52 9.58
CA SER A 232 -19.08 4.44 10.47
C SER A 232 -18.90 3.09 9.76
N GLY A 233 -18.52 2.05 10.50
CA GLY A 233 -18.40 0.71 9.93
C GLY A 233 -19.73 0.22 9.35
N ARG A 234 -20.87 0.63 9.92
CA ARG A 234 -22.19 0.36 9.35
C ARG A 234 -22.34 0.98 7.96
N THR A 235 -21.92 2.23 7.77
CA THR A 235 -21.96 2.89 6.46
C THR A 235 -21.03 2.20 5.46
N LEU A 236 -19.84 1.79 5.89
CA LEU A 236 -18.89 1.04 5.03
C LEU A 236 -19.45 -0.32 4.61
N ARG A 237 -20.04 -1.08 5.54
CA ARG A 237 -20.76 -2.32 5.25
C ARG A 237 -21.87 -2.10 4.23
N ASN A 238 -22.75 -1.14 4.49
CA ASN A 238 -23.86 -0.82 3.60
C ASN A 238 -23.38 -0.38 2.22
N ALA A 239 -22.25 0.33 2.12
CA ALA A 239 -21.67 0.71 0.83
C ALA A 239 -21.14 -0.51 0.06
N VAL A 240 -20.50 -1.46 0.74
CA VAL A 240 -20.07 -2.73 0.14
C VAL A 240 -21.28 -3.58 -0.28
N ASP A 241 -22.32 -3.61 0.54
CA ASP A 241 -23.57 -4.34 0.28
C ASP A 241 -24.40 -3.66 -0.82
N PHE A 242 -24.35 -2.33 -0.98
CA PHE A 242 -25.02 -1.62 -2.08
C PHE A 242 -24.50 -2.03 -3.46
N LEU A 243 -23.26 -2.49 -3.55
CA LEU A 243 -22.68 -3.05 -4.78
C LEU A 243 -23.25 -4.44 -5.13
N VAL A 244 -24.27 -4.93 -4.43
CA VAL A 244 -25.02 -6.15 -4.79
C VAL A 244 -25.68 -5.98 -6.16
N PRO A 245 -25.40 -6.86 -7.14
CA PRO A 245 -26.20 -6.94 -8.35
C PRO A 245 -27.65 -7.28 -7.99
N PHE A 246 -28.61 -6.62 -8.61
CA PHE A 246 -30.03 -6.94 -8.42
C PHE A 246 -30.30 -8.36 -8.95
N THR A 247 -30.35 -9.36 -8.06
CA THR A 247 -30.75 -10.72 -8.44
C THR A 247 -32.27 -10.77 -8.49
N ILE A 248 -32.84 -10.87 -9.69
CA ILE A 248 -34.23 -11.28 -9.84
C ILE A 248 -34.28 -12.75 -9.39
N SER A 249 -34.78 -13.01 -8.20
CA SER A 249 -35.15 -14.36 -7.80
C SER A 249 -36.29 -14.80 -8.69
N VAL A 250 -36.02 -15.68 -9.66
CA VAL A 250 -37.06 -16.42 -10.38
C VAL A 250 -37.58 -17.51 -9.46
N GLU A 251 -38.23 -17.11 -8.37
CA GLU A 251 -39.08 -17.98 -7.58
C GLU A 251 -40.52 -17.52 -7.85
N ASN A 252 -41.32 -18.47 -8.35
CA ASN A 252 -42.76 -18.42 -8.67
C ASN A 252 -43.17 -18.11 -10.13
N SER A 253 -42.56 -18.79 -11.11
CA SER A 253 -43.21 -19.04 -12.42
C SER A 253 -43.59 -20.51 -12.64
N LYS A 254 -43.76 -21.28 -11.56
CA LYS A 254 -44.36 -22.62 -11.58
C LYS A 254 -45.51 -22.73 -10.59
N GLU A 255 -46.40 -21.74 -10.58
CA GLU A 255 -47.81 -22.08 -10.34
C GLU A 255 -48.37 -22.55 -11.68
N SER A 256 -48.17 -23.82 -11.99
CA SER A 256 -48.98 -24.50 -13.00
C SER A 256 -50.42 -24.44 -12.52
N HIS A 257 -51.22 -23.57 -13.14
CA HIS A 257 -52.66 -23.57 -13.01
C HIS A 257 -53.19 -24.96 -13.33
N SER A 258 -53.69 -25.66 -12.30
CA SER A 258 -54.62 -26.77 -12.49
C SER A 258 -55.92 -26.19 -13.04
N TRP A 259 -56.11 -26.30 -14.35
CA TRP A 259 -57.46 -26.27 -14.89
C TRP A 259 -57.96 -27.72 -14.85
N ASN A 260 -58.75 -28.04 -13.83
CA ASN A 260 -59.65 -29.18 -13.90
C ASN A 260 -60.69 -28.83 -14.97
N GLU A 261 -60.57 -29.44 -16.14
CA GLU A 261 -61.67 -29.54 -17.11
C GLU A 261 -62.57 -30.71 -16.67
N ASP A 262 -63.58 -30.41 -15.86
CA ASP A 262 -64.78 -31.24 -15.77
C ASP A 262 -65.85 -30.62 -16.68
N TYR A 263 -66.07 -31.23 -17.84
CA TYR A 263 -67.32 -31.20 -18.61
C TYR A 263 -67.51 -32.53 -19.35
#